data_AF-A0A535SVI8-F1
#
_entry.id   AF-A0A535SVI8-F1
#
_cell.length_a   1.000
_cell.length_b   1.000
_cell.length_c   1.000
_cell.angle_alpha   90.00
_cell.angle_beta   90.00
_cell.angle_gamma   90.00
#
_symmetry.space_group_name_H-M   'P 1'
#
loop_
_entity.id
_entity.type
_entity.pdbx_description
1 polymer ?
#
loop_
_entity_poly.entity_id
_entity_poly.type
_entity_poly.pdbx_seq_one_letter_code
_entity_poly.pdbx_strand_id
1 'polypeptide(L)' 'AHQQARSVLTEHRDALDRLAHALLQEEVLERDQVLAIVNGAQKTQGGASGEQASQRTPIPGS' A
#
# COMPACT_ATOMS: atom_id res chain seq x y z
N ALA A 1 -1.25 -31.28 -9.67
CA ALA A 1 -2.08 -30.11 -9.34
C ALA A 1 -1.81 -29.55 -7.93
N HIS A 2 -1.94 -30.35 -6.85
CA HIS A 2 -1.86 -29.83 -5.47
C HIS A 2 -0.50 -29.22 -5.06
N GLN A 3 0.62 -29.82 -5.50
CA GLN A 3 1.96 -29.29 -5.18
C GLN A 3 2.30 -28.00 -5.95
N GLN A 4 1.75 -27.83 -7.15
CA GLN A 4 1.97 -26.64 -7.96
C GLN A 4 1.21 -25.44 -7.39
N ALA A 5 -0.05 -25.64 -6.99
CA ALA A 5 -0.82 -24.62 -6.26
C ALA A 5 -0.13 -24.21 -4.96
N ARG A 6 0.40 -25.17 -4.18
CA ARG A 6 1.18 -24.86 -2.98
C ARG A 6 2.45 -24.07 -3.30
N SER A 7 3.21 -24.44 -4.32
CA SER A 7 4.44 -23.71 -4.69
C SER A 7 4.13 -22.25 -5.07
N VAL A 8 3.14 -22.04 -5.93
CA VAL A 8 2.70 -20.69 -6.36
C VAL A 8 2.24 -19.84 -5.17
N LEU A 9 1.46 -20.41 -4.25
CA LEU A 9 1.00 -19.70 -3.05
C LEU A 9 2.13 -19.41 -2.06
N THR A 10 3.17 -20.26 -2.01
CA THR A 10 4.32 -20.04 -1.13
C THR A 10 5.26 -18.99 -1.70
N GLU A 11 5.46 -18.98 -3.02
CA GLU A 11 6.29 -18.00 -3.74
C GLU A 11 5.69 -16.59 -3.71
N HIS A 12 4.36 -16.47 -3.75
CA HIS A 12 3.67 -15.17 -3.72
C HIS A 12 3.07 -14.83 -2.35
N ARG A 13 3.54 -15.47 -1.28
CA ARG A 13 2.96 -15.30 0.06
C ARG A 13 3.00 -13.86 0.55
N ASP A 14 4.09 -13.13 0.30
CA ASP A 14 4.20 -11.73 0.68
C ASP A 14 3.23 -10.82 -0.09
N ALA A 15 2.97 -11.12 -1.36
CA ALA A 15 1.98 -10.39 -2.14
C ALA A 15 0.55 -10.66 -1.66
N LEU A 16 0.27 -11.90 -1.28
CA LEU A 16 -1.02 -12.31 -0.71
C LEU A 16 -1.27 -11.63 0.65
N ASP A 17 -0.25 -11.55 1.49
CA ASP A 17 -0.32 -10.88 2.80
C ASP A 17 -0.65 -9.39 2.66
N ARG A 18 0.03 -8.71 1.72
CA ARG A 18 -0.27 -7.31 1.41
C ARG A 18 -1.68 -7.10 0.85
N LEU A 19 -2.17 -8.00 0.00
CA LEU A 19 -3.54 -7.94 -0.50
C LEU A 19 -4.56 -8.10 0.62
N ALA A 20 -4.33 -9.03 1.56
CA ALA A 20 -5.19 -9.21 2.71
C ALA A 20 -5.21 -7.96 3.60
N HIS A 21 -4.04 -7.37 3.87
CA HIS A 21 -3.94 -6.10 4.59
C HIS A 21 -4.69 -4.97 3.90
N ALA A 22 -4.56 -4.83 2.57
CA ALA A 22 -5.26 -3.81 1.81
C ALA A 22 -6.78 -4.01 1.85
N LEU A 23 -7.27 -5.24 1.73
CA LEU A 23 -8.70 -5.56 1.80
C LEU A 23 -9.33 -5.31 3.19
N LEU A 24 -8.52 -5.35 4.25
CA LEU A 24 -8.97 -4.96 5.59
C LEU A 24 -9.12 -3.45 5.75
N GLN A 25 -8.44 -2.65 4.91
CA GLN A 25 -8.54 -1.18 4.93
C GLN A 25 -9.60 -0.69 3.94
N GLU A 26 -9.66 -1.31 2.76
CA GLU A 26 -10.60 -1.01 1.69
C GLU A 26 -11.33 -2.29 1.31
N GLU A 27 -12.64 -2.35 1.56
CA GLU A 27 -13.46 -3.55 1.34
C GLU A 27 -13.39 -4.06 -0.12
N VAL A 28 -13.10 -3.18 -1.07
CA VAL A 28 -12.97 -3.48 -2.51
C VAL A 28 -11.71 -2.83 -3.06
N LEU A 29 -10.93 -3.59 -3.83
CA LEU A 29 -9.75 -3.11 -4.55
C LEU A 29 -10.00 -3.14 -6.06
N GLU A 30 -9.70 -2.04 -6.73
CA GLU A 30 -9.74 -1.96 -8.20
C GLU A 30 -8.51 -2.65 -8.82
N ARG A 31 -8.63 -3.04 -10.10
CA ARG A 31 -7.61 -3.79 -10.84
C ARG A 31 -6.21 -3.20 -10.73
N ASP A 32 -6.07 -1.89 -10.92
CA ASP A 32 -4.76 -1.20 -10.87
C ASP A 32 -4.15 -1.22 -9.47
N GLN A 33 -4.98 -1.20 -8.42
CA GLN A 33 -4.52 -1.30 -7.04
C GLN A 33 -3.99 -2.71 -6.73
N VAL A 34 -4.72 -3.74 -7.18
CA VAL A 34 -4.28 -5.14 -7.07
C VAL A 34 -2.95 -5.34 -7.80
N LEU A 35 -2.81 -4.81 -9.01
CA LEU A 35 -1.56 -4.89 -9.77
C LEU A 35 -0.40 -4.16 -9.06
N ALA A 36 -0.64 -3.01 -8.45
CA ALA A 36 0.39 -2.30 -7.70
C ALA A 36 0.87 -3.12 -6.48
N ILE A 37 -0.04 -3.78 -5.76
CA ILE A 37 0.28 -4.60 -4.58
C ILE A 37 1.07 -5.87 -4.97
N VAL A 38 0.63 -6.57 -6.01
CA VAL A 38 1.26 -7.81 -6.49
C VAL A 38 2.65 -7.55 -7.06
N ASN A 39 2.83 -6.47 -7.83
CA ASN A 39 4.14 -6.09 -8.38
C ASN A 39 5.11 -5.50 -7.34
N GLY A 40 4.71 -5.42 -6.06
CA GLY A 40 5.55 -4.85 -5.01
C GLY A 40 5.74 -3.34 -5.12
N ALA A 41 4.96 -2.67 -5.97
CA ALA A 41 4.91 -1.21 -6.07
C ALA A 41 4.06 -0.64 -4.92
N GLN A 42 4.45 -0.95 -3.68
CA GLN A 42 3.88 -0.27 -2.53
C GLN A 42 4.54 1.12 -2.45
N LYS A 43 3.86 2.12 -3.00
CA LYS A 43 3.87 3.43 -2.35
C LYS A 43 3.23 3.21 -0.98
N THR A 44 4.05 3.05 0.04
CA THR A 44 3.63 3.29 1.42
C THR A 44 3.18 4.74 1.54
N GLN A 45 1.91 4.99 1.24
CA GLN A 45 1.19 6.14 1.78
C GLN A 45 0.25 5.61 2.86
N GLY A 46 0.84 4.95 3.86
CA GLY A 46 0.25 4.90 5.19
C GLY A 46 0.27 6.34 5.74
N GLY A 47 -0.89 6.85 6.08
CA GLY A 47 -1.11 8.25 6.44
C GLY A 47 -0.26 8.72 7.62
N ALA A 48 0.71 9.57 7.33
CA ALA A 48 1.24 10.62 8.21
C ALA A 48 1.89 11.71 7.33
N SER A 49 1.11 12.26 6.41
CA SER A 49 1.37 13.60 5.84
C SER A 49 0.09 14.41 5.88
N GLY A 50 -0.56 14.35 7.05
CA GLY A 50 -1.43 15.40 7.55
C GLY A 50 -0.63 16.41 8.36
N GLU A 51 0.51 16.88 7.84
CA GLU A 51 1.19 18.08 8.32
C GLU A 51 1.31 19.09 7.17
N GLN A 52 0.20 19.25 6.43
CA GLN A 52 -0.21 20.58 5.99
C GLN A 52 -1.03 21.22 7.11
N ALA A 53 -0.37 21.58 8.20
CA ALA A 53 -0.92 22.49 9.19
C ALA A 53 0.16 23.52 9.50
N SER A 54 0.13 24.60 8.70
CA SER A 54 0.23 25.96 9.21
C SER A 54 1.33 26.23 10.25
N GLN A 55 2.48 26.74 9.82
CA GLN A 55 3.26 27.80 10.52
C GLN A 55 4.65 28.00 9.88
N ARG A 56 4.70 28.64 8.70
CA ARG A 56 5.87 29.47 8.36
C ARG A 56 5.35 30.82 7.90
N THR A 57 4.93 31.63 8.87
CA THR A 57 4.75 33.07 8.69
C THR A 57 6.11 33.65 8.31
N PRO A 58 6.29 34.26 7.13
CA PRO A 58 7.48 35.04 6.88
C PRO A 58 7.40 36.31 7.73
N ILE A 59 8.33 36.49 8.67
CA ILE A 59 8.53 37.78 9.33
C ILE A 59 9.12 38.76 8.31
N PRO A 60 8.48 39.91 8.01
CA PRO A 60 9.11 40.95 7.23
C PRO A 60 9.98 41.80 8.17
N GLY A 61 11.30 41.74 7.98
CA GLY A 61 12.26 42.61 8.66
C GLY A 61 12.13 44.06 8.16
N SER A 62 12.11 44.98 9.12
CA SER A 62 12.12 46.45 8.96
C SER A 62 13.48 47.00 8.53
#